data_AF-A0A6G1X067-F1
#
_entry.id   AF-A0A6G1X067-F1
#
_cell.length_a   1.000
_cell.length_b   1.000
_cell.length_c   1.000
_cell.angle_alpha   90.00
_cell.angle_beta   90.00
_cell.angle_gamma   90.00
#
_symmetry.space_group_name_H-M   'P 1'
#
loop_
_entity.id
_entity.type
_entity.pdbx_description
1 polymer ?
#
loop_
_entity_poly.entity_id
_entity_poly.type
_entity_poly.pdbx_seq_one_letter_code
_entity_poly.pdbx_strand_id
1 'polypeptide(L)'
;MGKKINRAVENLFLQEKPLKALILLKSENKPLYTAIISKEIDCTYAHTLNVLAELEKLKLVSFKETGRIKLVNLTELGEEAAAVLENFIDLLRLGDAEAEVNQIYEREIKGRLRAEINKKAISRQLEKHKENLKRLSEGRPQNVLLFSKKLLKKVEEVAAEALGYPSR
;
A
#
# COMPACT_ATOMS: atom_id res chain seq x y z
N MET A 1 -11.75 -10.12 -19.56
CA MET A 1 -11.90 -10.38 -18.11
C MET A 1 -10.54 -10.28 -17.45
N GLY A 2 -10.21 -9.13 -16.86
CA GLY A 2 -8.96 -8.99 -16.09
C GLY A 2 -9.07 -9.80 -14.81
N LYS A 3 -8.22 -10.80 -14.62
CA LYS A 3 -8.10 -11.53 -13.35
C LYS A 3 -7.87 -10.50 -12.25
N LYS A 4 -8.67 -10.54 -11.17
CA LYS A 4 -8.31 -9.90 -9.90
C LYS A 4 -6.94 -10.41 -9.52
N ILE A 5 -5.94 -9.53 -9.55
CA ILE A 5 -4.62 -9.84 -9.01
C ILE A 5 -4.82 -9.86 -7.50
N ASN A 6 -4.99 -11.05 -6.92
CA ASN A 6 -5.14 -11.25 -5.48
C ASN A 6 -3.77 -11.13 -4.75
N ARG A 7 -2.90 -10.27 -5.28
CA ARG A 7 -1.52 -10.07 -4.86
C ARG A 7 -1.35 -8.57 -4.65
N ALA A 8 -0.77 -8.18 -3.51
CA ALA A 8 -0.49 -6.77 -3.22
C ALA A 8 0.33 -6.15 -4.37
N VAL A 9 0.01 -4.92 -4.77
CA VAL A 9 0.54 -4.27 -5.98
C VAL A 9 2.08 -4.21 -5.99
N GLU A 10 2.67 -4.05 -4.81
CA GLU A 10 4.12 -4.02 -4.60
C GLU A 10 4.83 -5.32 -5.00
N ASN A 11 4.13 -6.46 -4.99
CA ASN A 11 4.72 -7.75 -5.33
C ASN A 11 4.97 -7.91 -6.84
N LEU A 12 4.50 -6.97 -7.67
CA LEU A 12 4.92 -6.86 -9.07
C LEU A 12 6.39 -6.42 -9.18
N PHE A 13 6.89 -5.67 -8.19
CA PHE A 13 8.20 -5.02 -8.23
C PHE A 13 9.18 -5.59 -7.21
N LEU A 14 8.68 -6.04 -6.06
CA LEU A 14 9.48 -6.35 -4.88
C LEU A 14 9.29 -7.81 -4.44
N GLN A 15 10.35 -8.37 -3.87
CA GLN A 15 10.26 -9.65 -3.17
C GLN A 15 9.54 -9.47 -1.84
N GLU A 16 8.52 -10.29 -1.61
CA GLU A 16 7.57 -10.10 -0.52
C GLU A 16 8.21 -10.21 0.88
N LYS A 17 9.08 -11.20 1.12
CA LYS A 17 9.61 -11.48 2.47
C LYS A 17 10.60 -10.42 2.97
N PRO A 18 11.62 -10.00 2.20
CA PRO A 18 12.50 -8.92 2.61
C PRO A 18 11.74 -7.60 2.81
N LEU A 19 10.80 -7.29 1.93
CA LEU A 19 9.94 -6.10 2.04
C LEU A 19 9.16 -6.11 3.35
N LYS A 20 8.40 -7.18 3.62
CA LYS A 20 7.60 -7.31 4.84
C LYS A 20 8.45 -7.20 6.10
N ALA A 21 9.67 -7.74 6.10
CA ALA A 21 10.56 -7.64 7.26
C ALA A 21 10.97 -6.19 7.56
N LEU A 22 11.35 -5.41 6.54
CA LEU A 22 11.73 -4.01 6.70
C LEU A 22 10.55 -3.14 7.14
N ILE A 23 9.38 -3.30 6.51
CA ILE A 23 8.16 -2.56 6.86
C ILE A 23 7.73 -2.90 8.30
N LEU A 24 7.77 -4.17 8.68
CA LEU A 24 7.42 -4.60 10.04
C LEU A 24 8.33 -3.94 11.08
N LEU A 25 9.65 -4.05 10.90
CA LEU A 25 10.61 -3.48 11.85
C LEU A 25 10.44 -1.96 12.00
N LYS A 26 10.19 -1.26 10.89
CA LYS A 26 9.90 0.18 10.91
C LYS A 26 8.61 0.49 11.66
N SER A 27 7.54 -0.25 11.37
CA SER A 27 6.22 -0.01 11.97
C SER A 27 6.20 -0.26 13.48
N GLU A 28 6.96 -1.25 13.96
CA GLU A 28 7.05 -1.57 15.38
C GLU A 28 7.98 -0.62 16.14
N ASN A 29 8.91 0.05 15.44
CA ASN A 29 9.84 1.05 15.97
C ASN A 29 10.57 0.58 17.25
N LYS A 30 10.92 -0.70 17.29
CA LYS A 30 11.65 -1.34 18.39
C LYS A 30 12.32 -2.64 17.90
N PRO A 31 13.37 -3.12 18.58
CA PRO A 31 13.98 -4.40 18.25
C PRO A 31 12.98 -5.56 18.39
N LEU A 32 12.95 -6.45 17.41
CA LEU A 32 12.05 -7.61 17.40
C LEU A 32 12.81 -8.93 17.51
N TYR A 33 12.17 -9.91 18.14
CA TYR A 33 12.65 -11.29 18.10
C TYR A 33 12.47 -11.87 16.70
N THR A 34 13.47 -12.63 16.23
CA THR A 34 13.40 -13.33 14.94
C THR A 34 12.14 -14.20 14.81
N ALA A 35 11.67 -14.81 15.91
CA ALA A 35 10.44 -15.60 15.93
C ALA A 35 9.17 -14.77 15.66
N ILE A 36 9.11 -13.53 16.14
CA ILE A 36 8.01 -12.60 15.86
C ILE A 36 8.04 -12.25 14.37
N ILE A 37 9.20 -11.87 13.84
CA ILE A 37 9.36 -11.53 12.43
C ILE A 37 8.92 -12.70 11.54
N SER A 38 9.37 -13.92 11.85
CA SER A 38 9.03 -15.14 11.11
C SER A 38 7.53 -15.39 11.03
N LYS A 39 6.82 -15.16 12.14
CA LYS A 39 5.36 -15.30 12.21
C LYS A 39 4.66 -14.25 11.35
N GLU A 40 5.05 -12.99 11.49
CA GLU A 40 4.39 -11.86 10.81
C GLU A 40 4.66 -11.83 9.30
N ILE A 41 5.85 -12.23 8.86
CA ILE A 41 6.16 -12.34 7.42
C ILE A 41 5.69 -13.66 6.80
N ASP A 42 5.02 -14.52 7.57
CA ASP A 42 4.50 -15.83 7.17
C ASP A 42 5.57 -16.71 6.50
N CYS A 43 6.64 -17.02 7.24
CA CYS A 43 7.72 -17.87 6.77
C CYS A 43 8.30 -18.76 7.87
N THR A 44 9.05 -19.80 7.48
CA THR A 44 9.77 -20.64 8.44
C THR A 44 10.87 -19.85 9.13
N TYR A 45 11.22 -20.26 10.34
CA TYR A 45 12.27 -19.61 11.12
C TYR A 45 13.62 -19.62 10.37
N ALA A 46 13.98 -20.76 9.76
CA ALA A 46 15.21 -20.89 8.98
C ALA A 46 15.24 -19.98 7.75
N HIS A 47 14.13 -19.87 7.02
CA HIS A 47 14.05 -18.97 5.86
C HIS A 47 14.09 -17.50 6.29
N THR A 48 13.43 -17.16 7.41
CA THR A 48 13.49 -15.81 7.99
C THR A 48 14.92 -15.42 8.36
N LEU A 49 15.68 -16.32 8.98
CA LEU A 49 17.10 -16.08 9.26
C LEU A 49 17.92 -15.82 8.00
N ASN A 50 17.67 -16.56 6.91
CA ASN A 50 18.37 -16.34 5.64
C ASN A 50 18.06 -14.93 5.07
N VAL A 51 16.79 -14.54 5.06
CA VAL A 51 16.36 -13.20 4.62
C VAL A 51 17.03 -12.11 5.46
N LEU A 52 17.00 -12.25 6.79
CA LEU A 52 17.59 -11.27 7.69
C LEU A 52 19.12 -11.21 7.57
N ALA A 53 19.78 -12.35 7.32
CA ALA A 53 21.22 -12.38 7.06
C ALA A 53 21.59 -11.66 5.75
N GLU A 54 20.76 -11.74 4.72
CA GLU A 54 20.94 -10.96 3.49
C GLU A 54 20.77 -9.45 3.74
N LEU A 55 19.73 -9.07 4.50
CA LEU A 55 19.51 -7.68 4.89
C LEU A 55 20.64 -7.12 5.77
N GLU A 56 21.21 -7.95 6.65
CA GLU A 56 22.37 -7.57 7.48
C GLU A 56 23.63 -7.38 6.63
N LYS A 57 23.89 -8.26 5.65
CA LYS A 57 25.00 -8.09 4.69
C LYS A 57 24.91 -6.76 3.94
N LEU A 58 23.69 -6.30 3.65
CA LEU A 58 23.41 -4.99 3.04
C LEU A 58 23.41 -3.83 4.05
N LYS A 59 23.68 -4.10 5.33
CA LYS A 59 23.65 -3.14 6.44
C LYS A 59 22.30 -2.46 6.65
N LEU A 60 21.19 -3.11 6.27
CA LEU A 60 19.83 -2.61 6.47
C LEU A 60 19.27 -2.99 7.85
N VAL A 61 19.70 -4.13 8.38
CA VAL A 61 19.38 -4.57 9.74
C VAL A 61 20.65 -4.91 10.50
N SER A 62 20.55 -4.97 11.82
CA SER A 62 21.59 -5.46 12.70
C SER A 62 21.02 -6.47 13.69
N PHE A 63 21.82 -7.48 14.03
CA PHE A 63 21.49 -8.38 15.13
C PHE A 63 22.16 -7.90 16.42
N LYS A 64 21.37 -7.81 17.49
CA LYS A 64 21.89 -7.63 18.84
C LYS A 64 21.81 -8.97 19.56
N GLU A 65 22.97 -9.52 19.91
CA GLU A 65 23.06 -10.75 20.68
C GLU A 65 22.98 -10.41 22.17
N THR A 66 21.92 -10.91 22.81
CA THR A 66 21.79 -10.91 24.27
C THR A 66 21.73 -12.36 24.72
N GLY A 67 22.88 -13.01 24.90
CA GLY A 67 22.97 -14.44 25.18
C GLY A 67 22.54 -15.30 23.98
N ARG A 68 21.55 -16.18 24.15
CA ARG A 68 20.99 -17.01 23.06
C ARG A 68 19.94 -16.31 22.20
N ILE A 69 19.59 -15.07 22.54
CA ILE A 69 18.52 -14.31 21.91
C ILE A 69 19.11 -13.40 20.84
N LYS A 70 18.59 -13.53 19.61
CA LYS A 70 18.88 -12.63 18.48
C LYS A 70 17.71 -11.66 18.29
N LEU A 71 17.88 -10.45 18.80
CA LEU A 71 17.02 -9.31 18.49
C LEU A 71 17.49 -8.68 17.19
N VAL A 72 16.55 -8.24 16.37
CA VAL A 72 16.81 -7.60 15.07
C VAL A 72 16.31 -6.18 15.14
N ASN A 73 17.12 -5.23 14.67
CA ASN A 73 16.74 -3.83 14.56
C ASN A 73 17.09 -3.29 13.17
N LEU A 74 16.38 -2.26 12.70
CA LEU A 74 16.86 -1.48 11.56
C LEU A 74 18.13 -0.72 11.94
N THR A 75 19.02 -0.56 10.98
CA THR A 75 20.10 0.44 11.05
C THR A 75 19.56 1.80 10.61
N GLU A 76 20.34 2.87 10.75
CA GLU A 76 19.97 4.18 10.18
C GLU A 76 19.70 4.09 8.67
N LEU A 77 20.55 3.38 7.92
CA LEU A 77 20.34 3.13 6.49
C LEU A 77 19.07 2.31 6.23
N GLY A 78 18.79 1.32 7.09
CA GLY A 78 17.58 0.51 7.02
C GLY A 78 16.30 1.32 7.23
N GLU A 79 16.30 2.27 8.16
CA GLU A 79 15.17 3.15 8.43
C GLU A 79 14.82 4.04 7.23
N GLU A 80 15.84 4.61 6.60
CA GLU A 80 15.69 5.41 5.37
C GLU A 80 15.20 4.54 4.20
N ALA A 81 15.81 3.37 4.01
CA ALA A 81 15.39 2.43 2.96
C ALA A 81 13.94 2.00 3.15
N ALA A 82 13.53 1.65 4.37
CA ALA A 82 12.17 1.27 4.69
C ALA A 82 11.18 2.44 4.48
N ALA A 83 11.55 3.68 4.82
CA ALA A 83 10.73 4.87 4.55
C ALA A 83 10.51 5.10 3.04
N VAL A 84 11.56 4.93 2.24
CA VAL A 84 11.46 5.01 0.76
C VAL A 84 10.54 3.91 0.22
N LEU A 85 10.64 2.69 0.75
CA LEU A 85 9.78 1.58 0.36
C LEU A 85 8.31 1.83 0.74
N GLU A 86 8.02 2.36 1.93
CA GLU A 86 6.66 2.76 2.32
C GLU A 86 6.09 3.80 1.36
N ASN A 87 6.85 4.86 1.08
CA ASN A 87 6.45 5.89 0.14
C ASN A 87 6.19 5.30 -1.26
N PHE A 88 7.05 4.40 -1.74
CA PHE A 88 6.85 3.72 -3.01
C PHE A 88 5.57 2.87 -3.02
N ILE A 89 5.31 2.09 -1.97
CA ILE A 89 4.07 1.30 -1.83
C ILE A 89 2.84 2.21 -1.83
N ASP A 90 2.88 3.34 -1.11
CA ASP A 90 1.76 4.28 -1.06
C ASP A 90 1.47 4.89 -2.44
N LEU A 91 2.50 5.20 -3.23
CA LEU A 91 2.33 5.64 -4.61
C LEU A 91 1.70 4.56 -5.50
N LEU A 92 2.12 3.30 -5.36
CA LEU A 92 1.53 2.20 -6.11
C LEU A 92 0.05 1.99 -5.74
N ARG A 93 -0.30 2.11 -4.46
CA ARG A 93 -1.69 2.04 -3.98
C ARG A 93 -2.56 3.14 -4.55
N LEU A 94 -2.02 4.34 -4.73
CA LEU A 94 -2.74 5.42 -5.44
C LEU A 94 -3.01 5.05 -6.90
N GLY A 95 -2.04 4.46 -7.60
CA GLY A 95 -2.23 3.98 -8.96
C GLY A 95 -3.29 2.87 -9.06
N ASP A 96 -3.29 1.94 -8.11
CA ASP A 96 -4.31 0.87 -8.04
C ASP A 96 -5.72 1.45 -7.79
N ALA A 97 -5.84 2.38 -6.83
CA ALA A 97 -7.10 3.08 -6.57
C ALA A 97 -7.60 3.87 -7.80
N GLU A 98 -6.71 4.52 -8.54
CA GLU A 98 -7.07 5.20 -9.78
C GLU A 98 -7.58 4.20 -10.85
N ALA A 99 -6.94 3.05 -10.97
CA ALA A 99 -7.38 2.00 -11.89
C ALA A 99 -8.77 1.47 -11.52
N GLU A 100 -9.09 1.31 -10.24
CA GLU A 100 -10.42 0.91 -9.77
C GLU A 100 -11.49 1.94 -10.13
N VAL A 101 -11.22 3.23 -9.90
CA VAL A 101 -12.14 4.33 -10.24
C VAL A 101 -12.39 4.38 -11.75
N ASN A 102 -11.34 4.24 -12.56
CA ASN A 102 -11.46 4.19 -14.02
C ASN A 102 -12.31 2.99 -14.47
N GLN A 103 -12.16 1.83 -13.83
CA GLN A 103 -12.97 0.65 -14.15
C GLN A 103 -14.46 0.85 -13.83
N ILE A 104 -14.79 1.52 -12.73
CA ILE A 104 -16.17 1.90 -12.41
C ILE A 104 -16.72 2.82 -13.50
N TYR A 105 -15.96 3.85 -13.87
CA TYR A 105 -16.36 4.80 -14.91
C TYR A 105 -16.65 4.11 -16.24
N GLU A 106 -15.71 3.32 -16.75
CA GLU A 106 -15.84 2.66 -18.06
C GLU A 106 -16.96 1.61 -18.10
N ARG A 107 -17.24 0.91 -16.99
CA ARG A 107 -18.23 -0.17 -16.97
C ARG A 107 -19.65 0.31 -16.67
N GLU A 108 -19.77 1.28 -15.76
CA GLU A 108 -21.05 1.60 -15.12
C GLU A 108 -21.58 2.99 -15.49
N ILE A 109 -20.76 3.88 -16.06
CA ILE A 109 -21.14 5.27 -16.35
C ILE A 109 -21.02 5.58 -17.84
N LYS A 110 -19.83 5.39 -18.41
CA LYS A 110 -19.50 5.83 -19.77
C LYS A 110 -20.43 5.19 -20.79
N GLY A 111 -21.10 6.03 -21.59
CA GLY A 111 -22.02 5.58 -22.64
C GLY A 111 -23.33 4.95 -22.14
N ARG A 112 -23.61 4.97 -20.83
CA ARG A 112 -24.87 4.49 -20.25
C ARG A 112 -25.92 5.59 -20.24
N LEU A 113 -27.19 5.22 -20.42
CA LEU A 113 -28.28 6.17 -20.22
C LEU A 113 -28.45 6.47 -18.72
N ARG A 114 -28.81 7.72 -18.37
CA ARG A 114 -28.97 8.14 -16.97
C ARG A 114 -29.93 7.26 -16.16
N ALA A 115 -30.93 6.67 -16.80
CA ALA A 115 -31.90 5.77 -16.17
C ALA A 115 -31.33 4.36 -15.88
N GLU A 116 -30.27 3.95 -16.59
CA GLU A 116 -29.61 2.65 -16.43
C GLU A 116 -28.51 2.68 -15.36
N ILE A 117 -28.04 3.88 -14.99
CA ILE A 117 -26.99 4.07 -14.01
C ILE A 117 -27.53 3.80 -12.60
N ASN A 118 -26.95 2.83 -11.89
CA ASN A 118 -27.24 2.58 -10.48
C ASN A 118 -26.57 3.62 -9.59
N LYS A 119 -27.14 4.83 -9.54
CA LYS A 119 -26.60 6.00 -8.83
C LYS A 119 -26.24 5.70 -7.38
N LYS A 120 -27.11 4.96 -6.67
CA LYS A 120 -26.92 4.63 -5.25
C LYS A 120 -25.73 3.71 -5.03
N ALA A 121 -25.56 2.69 -5.87
CA ALA A 121 -24.43 1.76 -5.79
C ALA A 121 -23.10 2.46 -6.10
N ILE A 122 -23.05 3.21 -7.21
CA ILE A 122 -21.86 3.92 -7.67
C ILE A 122 -21.42 4.97 -6.65
N SER A 123 -22.37 5.77 -6.14
CA SER A 123 -22.04 6.79 -5.12
C SER A 123 -21.43 6.15 -3.87
N ARG A 124 -21.98 5.01 -3.42
CA ARG A 124 -21.44 4.29 -2.26
C ARG A 124 -20.03 3.74 -2.53
N GLN A 125 -19.78 3.23 -3.73
CA GLN A 125 -18.43 2.76 -4.11
C GLN A 125 -17.44 3.93 -4.14
N LEU A 126 -17.78 5.03 -4.81
CA LEU A 126 -16.90 6.20 -4.93
C LEU A 126 -16.63 6.88 -3.59
N GLU A 127 -17.63 6.97 -2.70
CA GLU A 127 -17.41 7.48 -1.34
C GLU A 127 -16.44 6.59 -0.54
N LYS A 128 -16.53 5.26 -0.70
CA LYS A 128 -15.55 4.35 -0.09
C LYS A 128 -14.14 4.60 -0.61
N HIS A 129 -13.95 4.82 -1.92
CA HIS A 129 -12.64 5.18 -2.47
C HIS A 129 -12.15 6.52 -1.92
N LYS A 130 -13.03 7.51 -1.82
CA LYS A 130 -12.73 8.83 -1.24
C LYS A 130 -12.28 8.74 0.21
N GLU A 131 -12.97 7.97 1.05
CA GLU A 131 -12.55 7.74 2.45
C GLU A 131 -11.20 7.04 2.54
N ASN A 132 -10.97 6.02 1.71
CA ASN A 132 -9.70 5.30 1.67
C ASN A 132 -8.54 6.22 1.25
N LEU A 133 -8.74 7.09 0.26
CA LEU A 133 -7.72 8.03 -0.21
C LEU A 133 -7.35 9.08 0.84
N LYS A 134 -8.34 9.57 1.61
CA LYS A 134 -8.09 10.47 2.74
C LYS A 134 -7.19 9.80 3.77
N ARG A 135 -7.58 8.60 4.23
CA ARG A 135 -6.79 7.82 5.19
C ARG A 135 -5.39 7.51 4.69
N LEU A 136 -5.26 7.14 3.41
CA LEU A 136 -3.97 6.84 2.81
C LEU A 136 -3.06 8.07 2.75
N SER A 137 -3.61 9.28 2.60
CA SER A 137 -2.83 10.51 2.53
C SER A 137 -2.42 11.08 3.89
N GLU A 138 -3.08 10.70 4.99
CA GLU A 138 -2.80 11.26 6.31
C GLU A 138 -1.37 10.97 6.78
N GLY A 139 -0.63 12.03 7.16
CA GLY A 139 0.75 11.91 7.65
C GLY A 139 1.78 11.45 6.61
N ARG A 140 1.42 11.41 5.32
CA ARG A 140 2.32 10.93 4.25
C ARG A 140 3.18 12.03 3.61
N PRO A 141 4.27 11.64 2.92
CA PRO A 141 5.11 12.55 2.15
C PRO A 141 4.34 13.40 1.10
N GLN A 142 4.88 14.58 0.77
CA GLN A 142 4.22 15.59 -0.08
C GLN A 142 3.80 15.06 -1.46
N ASN A 143 4.60 14.20 -2.06
CA ASN A 143 4.29 13.54 -3.32
C ASN A 143 3.00 12.70 -3.21
N VAL A 144 2.84 11.89 -2.15
CA VAL A 144 1.63 11.08 -1.91
C VAL A 144 0.42 12.00 -1.71
N LEU A 145 0.58 13.08 -0.94
CA LEU A 145 -0.49 14.09 -0.74
C LEU A 145 -0.95 14.71 -2.06
N LEU A 146 -0.01 15.08 -2.93
CA LEU A 146 -0.30 15.71 -4.22
C LEU A 146 -1.10 14.76 -5.13
N PHE A 147 -0.65 13.53 -5.27
CA PHE A 147 -1.32 12.55 -6.13
C PHE A 147 -2.67 12.10 -5.55
N SER A 148 -2.77 11.93 -4.23
CA SER A 148 -4.05 11.65 -3.57
C SER A 148 -5.09 12.76 -3.82
N LYS A 149 -4.69 14.04 -3.73
CA LYS A 149 -5.59 15.17 -4.04
C LYS A 149 -6.07 15.17 -5.50
N LYS A 150 -5.17 14.90 -6.45
CA LYS A 150 -5.53 14.79 -7.87
C LYS A 150 -6.54 13.67 -8.09
N LEU A 151 -6.29 12.50 -7.50
CA LEU A 151 -7.19 11.36 -7.60
C LEU A 151 -8.53 11.62 -6.91
N LEU A 152 -8.54 12.28 -5.76
CA LEU A 152 -9.77 12.69 -5.08
C LEU A 152 -10.65 13.58 -5.98
N LYS A 153 -10.04 14.56 -6.65
CA LYS A 153 -10.76 15.41 -7.61
C LYS A 153 -11.39 14.57 -8.72
N LYS A 154 -10.64 13.60 -9.26
CA LYS A 154 -11.15 12.68 -10.28
C LYS A 154 -12.31 11.82 -9.78
N VAL A 155 -12.25 11.32 -8.53
CA VAL A 155 -13.36 10.59 -7.90
C VAL A 155 -14.60 11.47 -7.81
N GLU A 156 -14.45 12.74 -7.45
CA GLU A 156 -15.55 13.71 -7.37
C GLU A 156 -16.16 14.03 -8.74
N GLU A 157 -15.32 14.17 -9.78
CA GLU A 157 -15.77 14.35 -11.17
C GLU A 157 -16.60 13.13 -11.65
N VAL A 158 -16.11 11.92 -11.41
CA VAL A 158 -16.82 10.67 -11.75
C VAL A 158 -18.13 10.55 -10.98
N ALA A 159 -18.15 10.92 -9.69
CA ALA A 159 -19.37 10.92 -8.88
C ALA A 159 -20.40 11.96 -9.38
N ALA A 160 -19.95 13.17 -9.74
CA ALA A 160 -20.81 14.21 -10.28
C ALA A 160 -21.48 13.76 -11.59
N GLU A 161 -20.72 13.14 -12.50
CA GLU A 161 -21.24 12.61 -13.76
C GLU A 161 -22.28 11.52 -13.53
N ALA A 162 -22.00 10.55 -12.64
CA ALA A 162 -22.94 9.49 -12.29
C ALA A 162 -24.26 10.03 -11.73
N LEU A 163 -24.20 11.10 -10.94
CA LEU A 163 -25.37 11.73 -10.33
C LEU A 163 -26.12 12.65 -11.30
N GLY A 164 -25.43 13.15 -12.34
CA GLY A 164 -25.94 14.11 -13.32
C GLY A 164 -25.77 15.56 -12.89
N TYR A 165 -24.85 15.83 -11.96
CA TYR A 165 -24.46 17.20 -11.60
C TYR A 165 -23.46 17.75 -12.61
N PRO A 166 -23.47 19.06 -12.88
CA PRO A 166 -22.42 19.68 -13.68
C PRO A 166 -21.06 19.52 -12.97
N SER A 167 -20.06 19.03 -13.69
CA SER A 167 -18.66 18.98 -13.20
C SER A 167 -18.19 20.41 -12.92
N ARG A 168 -17.70 20.69 -11.70
CA ARG A 168 -17.14 21.99 -11.31
C ARG A 168 -15.66 22.10 -11.65
#